data_AF-E1X3I1-F1
#
_entry.id   AF-E1X3I1-F1
#
_cell.length_a   1.000
_cell.length_b   1.000
_cell.length_c   1.000
_cell.angle_alpha   90.00
_cell.angle_beta   90.00
_cell.angle_gamma   90.00
#
_symmetry.space_group_name_H-M   'P 1'
#
loop_
_entity.id
_entity.type
_entity.pdbx_description
1 polymer ?
#
loop_
_entity_poly.entity_id
_entity_poly.type
_entity_poly.pdbx_seq_one_letter_code
_entity_poly.pdbx_strand_id
1 'polypeptide(L)'
;MKKGITLLSFILLCESAMGMGLFRSRSKEPEPPVQTPSEPPAQTPRPDPSPDPRPVPTDFVEVASQIGTDVDQYFGSYQALRKDREDLFEKHSDYCEVNLESYDNFSERIAYFVESQLEDTRTHLSALAPYYSIPRNENDYFLSGLAQRPLCHSTRSSLVKTLKKSNRVPSSAVIAKLNAFESKVNLLREEMLEGSEESRMKLVKTWTKFFSCLAYTESLTSSETSSSRRVAAKYEHDNYRKPAGVKFYEDPYQDEASKLNIGLFQFTPNGRGNINPCLKSWNDLYPSCSVSTSASKRELIEVFGSSLQTMNAFCGVNKVVQTFSIQTNSSKSSATHPLNSGRAKQDRCVSPWIYSGYAYNHFGPLMNSTGSNLNKLISCVNSD
;
A
#
# COMPACT_ATOMS: atom_id res chain seq x y z
N MET A 1 17.06 54.94 -14.39
CA MET A 1 16.68 53.81 -13.51
C MET A 1 15.51 53.04 -14.14
N LYS A 2 15.75 52.01 -14.96
CA LYS A 2 14.76 51.00 -15.43
C LYS A 2 15.34 49.96 -16.43
N LYS A 3 16.62 49.57 -16.32
CA LYS A 3 17.24 48.55 -17.19
C LYS A 3 18.18 47.58 -16.46
N GLY A 4 18.00 47.40 -15.15
CA GLY A 4 18.92 46.61 -14.30
C GLY A 4 18.35 45.36 -13.63
N ILE A 5 17.08 45.01 -13.84
CA ILE A 5 16.42 43.91 -13.08
C ILE A 5 16.12 42.68 -13.95
N THR A 6 16.14 42.80 -15.28
CA THR A 6 15.77 41.69 -16.17
C THR A 6 16.91 40.69 -16.44
N LEU A 7 18.17 41.03 -16.12
CA LEU A 7 19.33 40.18 -16.43
C LEU A 7 19.73 39.23 -15.28
N LEU A 8 19.34 39.51 -14.03
CA LEU A 8 19.60 38.59 -12.90
C LEU A 8 18.59 37.43 -12.82
N SER A 9 17.44 37.54 -13.48
CA SER A 9 16.42 36.49 -13.48
C SER A 9 16.66 35.40 -14.54
N PHE A 10 17.62 35.60 -15.46
CA PHE A 10 17.96 34.64 -16.51
C PHE A 10 19.21 33.80 -16.20
N ILE A 11 20.01 34.19 -15.20
CA ILE A 11 21.24 33.48 -14.82
C ILE A 11 21.00 32.45 -13.68
N LEU A 12 19.87 32.53 -12.97
CA LEU A 12 19.47 31.58 -11.93
C LEU A 12 18.66 30.36 -12.44
N LEU A 13 18.44 30.25 -13.76
CA LEU A 13 17.69 29.15 -14.39
C LEU A 13 18.57 28.17 -15.21
N CYS A 14 19.89 28.31 -15.19
CA CYS A 14 20.81 27.46 -15.96
C CYS A 14 21.67 26.49 -15.13
N GLU A 15 21.55 26.44 -13.80
CA GLU A 15 22.29 25.45 -12.98
C GLU A 15 21.49 24.17 -12.64
N SER A 16 20.26 24.01 -13.13
CA SER A 16 19.51 22.75 -13.01
C SER A 16 19.64 21.81 -14.22
N ALA A 17 20.59 22.07 -15.13
CA ALA A 17 20.80 21.30 -16.37
C ALA A 17 22.10 20.44 -16.39
N MET A 18 22.77 20.26 -15.25
CA MET A 18 23.92 19.33 -15.14
C MET A 18 23.66 18.29 -14.04
N GLY A 19 22.88 17.28 -14.41
CA GLY A 19 22.65 16.10 -13.58
C GLY A 19 22.09 14.89 -14.34
N MET A 20 22.05 14.94 -15.68
CA MET A 20 21.63 13.83 -16.53
C MET A 20 22.75 13.49 -17.49
N GLY A 21 23.55 12.49 -17.12
CA GLY A 21 24.64 12.05 -17.97
C GLY A 21 25.59 11.06 -17.33
N LEU A 22 25.09 9.98 -16.69
CA LEU A 22 25.92 8.83 -16.33
C LEU A 22 25.12 7.51 -16.39
N PHE A 23 24.55 7.22 -17.56
CA PHE A 23 24.38 5.83 -18.01
C PHE A 23 25.06 5.71 -19.38
N ARG A 24 26.38 5.53 -19.36
CA ARG A 24 27.10 5.02 -20.53
C ARG A 24 26.63 3.59 -20.76
N SER A 25 26.03 3.34 -21.92
CA SER A 25 25.79 2.00 -22.44
C SER A 25 27.12 1.24 -22.49
N ARG A 26 27.25 0.19 -21.68
CA ARG A 26 28.37 -0.74 -21.75
C ARG A 26 28.26 -1.47 -23.10
N SER A 27 29.34 -1.43 -23.90
CA SER A 27 29.47 -2.17 -25.14
C SER A 27 29.28 -3.67 -24.93
N LYS A 28 28.64 -4.35 -25.88
CA LYS A 28 28.40 -5.80 -25.88
C LYS A 28 29.73 -6.55 -25.70
N GLU A 29 29.81 -7.34 -24.64
CA GLU A 29 30.82 -8.38 -24.45
C GLU A 29 30.50 -9.55 -25.41
N PRO A 30 31.50 -10.20 -26.03
CA PRO A 30 31.26 -11.28 -26.99
C PRO A 30 30.57 -12.48 -26.32
N GLU A 31 29.57 -13.04 -27.02
CA GLU A 31 28.82 -14.22 -26.58
C GLU A 31 29.73 -15.45 -26.46
N PRO A 32 29.64 -16.21 -25.34
CA PRO A 32 30.30 -17.50 -25.22
C PRO A 32 29.68 -18.54 -26.19
N PRO A 33 30.43 -19.58 -26.58
CA PRO A 33 29.97 -20.55 -27.57
C PRO A 33 28.69 -21.28 -27.13
N VAL A 34 27.77 -21.41 -28.09
CA VAL A 34 26.48 -22.09 -27.98
C VAL A 34 26.70 -23.54 -27.50
N GLN A 35 26.24 -23.85 -26.29
CA GLN A 35 26.08 -25.22 -25.83
C GLN A 35 24.72 -25.75 -26.28
N THR A 36 24.73 -26.88 -26.96
CA THR A 36 23.54 -27.63 -27.37
C THR A 36 22.74 -28.04 -26.12
N PRO A 37 21.42 -27.76 -26.04
CA PRO A 37 20.62 -28.14 -24.88
C PRO A 37 20.52 -29.67 -24.75
N SER A 38 20.90 -30.19 -23.59
CA SER A 38 20.53 -31.55 -23.18
C SER A 38 19.08 -31.54 -22.70
N GLU A 39 18.29 -32.56 -23.08
CA GLU A 39 16.90 -32.70 -22.67
C GLU A 39 16.74 -32.59 -21.14
N PRO A 40 15.74 -31.85 -20.63
CA PRO A 40 15.45 -31.83 -19.20
C PRO A 40 15.00 -33.22 -18.76
N PRO A 41 15.50 -33.75 -17.62
CA PRO A 41 14.95 -34.98 -17.06
C PRO A 41 13.46 -34.81 -16.78
N ALA A 42 12.69 -35.86 -17.06
CA ALA A 42 11.25 -35.91 -16.87
C ALA A 42 10.86 -35.40 -15.48
N GLN A 43 10.05 -34.34 -15.43
CA GLN A 43 9.56 -33.78 -14.18
C GLN A 43 8.62 -34.79 -13.52
N THR A 44 8.98 -35.22 -12.32
CA THR A 44 8.08 -35.91 -11.39
C THR A 44 6.87 -34.99 -11.15
N PRO A 45 5.62 -35.51 -11.13
CA PRO A 45 4.45 -34.70 -10.83
C PRO A 45 4.67 -33.92 -9.53
N ARG A 46 4.60 -32.59 -9.61
CA ARG A 46 4.58 -31.76 -8.40
C ARG A 46 3.32 -32.15 -7.60
N PRO A 47 3.44 -32.39 -6.29
CA PRO A 47 2.28 -32.42 -5.42
C PRO A 47 1.52 -31.10 -5.60
N ASP A 48 0.18 -31.17 -5.66
CA ASP A 48 -0.66 -29.98 -5.57
C ASP A 48 -0.22 -29.14 -4.36
N PRO A 49 -0.11 -27.80 -4.48
CA PRO A 49 0.15 -26.96 -3.33
C PRO A 49 -0.96 -27.19 -2.30
N SER A 50 -0.58 -27.72 -1.13
CA SER A 50 -1.45 -27.78 0.04
C SER A 50 -2.09 -26.41 0.24
N PRO A 51 -3.42 -26.33 0.50
CA PRO A 51 -4.06 -25.08 0.88
C PRO A 51 -3.27 -24.45 2.02
N ASP A 52 -2.90 -23.19 1.84
CA ASP A 52 -2.23 -22.40 2.87
C ASP A 52 -3.13 -22.38 4.11
N PRO A 53 -2.69 -22.87 5.29
CA PRO A 53 -3.54 -23.07 6.47
C PRO A 53 -3.85 -21.75 7.19
N ARG A 54 -4.08 -20.67 6.44
CA ARG A 54 -4.44 -19.37 7.03
C ARG A 54 -5.85 -19.45 7.60
N PRO A 55 -6.07 -18.95 8.83
CA PRO A 55 -7.41 -18.86 9.39
C PRO A 55 -8.27 -17.95 8.52
N VAL A 56 -9.46 -18.44 8.15
CA VAL A 56 -10.46 -17.65 7.43
C VAL A 56 -10.94 -16.52 8.36
N PRO A 57 -10.99 -15.26 7.90
CA PRO A 57 -11.58 -14.17 8.66
C PRO A 57 -13.01 -14.51 9.11
N THR A 58 -13.27 -14.40 10.42
CA THR A 58 -14.58 -14.79 10.99
C THR A 58 -15.38 -13.60 11.49
N ASP A 59 -14.70 -12.53 11.86
CA ASP A 59 -15.28 -11.39 12.57
C ASP A 59 -15.53 -10.18 11.66
N PHE A 60 -15.03 -10.24 10.42
CA PHE A 60 -14.93 -9.07 9.55
C PHE A 60 -16.27 -8.38 9.27
N VAL A 61 -17.39 -9.10 9.23
CA VAL A 61 -18.72 -8.52 8.96
C VAL A 61 -19.17 -7.63 10.13
N GLU A 62 -19.05 -8.12 11.37
CA GLU A 62 -19.37 -7.33 12.55
C GLU A 62 -18.49 -6.09 12.61
N VAL A 63 -17.18 -6.28 12.40
CA VAL A 63 -16.20 -5.19 12.37
C VAL A 63 -16.56 -4.17 11.29
N ALA A 64 -16.88 -4.61 10.08
CA ALA A 64 -17.19 -3.75 8.94
C ALA A 64 -18.46 -2.94 9.17
N SER A 65 -19.51 -3.55 9.71
CA SER A 65 -20.78 -2.88 10.01
C SER A 65 -20.58 -1.75 11.02
N GLN A 66 -19.89 -2.03 12.12
CA GLN A 66 -19.60 -1.03 13.14
C GLN A 66 -18.67 0.07 12.59
N ILE A 67 -17.48 -0.30 12.12
CA ILE A 67 -16.46 0.66 11.72
C ILE A 67 -16.86 1.45 10.47
N GLY A 68 -17.52 0.82 9.50
CA GLY A 68 -18.05 1.50 8.33
C GLY A 68 -19.03 2.60 8.72
N THR A 69 -19.90 2.32 9.70
CA THR A 69 -20.87 3.30 10.21
C THR A 69 -20.17 4.46 10.90
N ASP A 70 -19.25 4.17 11.82
CA ASP A 70 -18.56 5.19 12.62
C ASP A 70 -17.73 6.13 11.74
N VAL A 71 -16.99 5.57 10.76
CA VAL A 71 -16.14 6.36 9.86
C VAL A 71 -16.97 7.15 8.85
N ASP A 72 -18.02 6.57 8.27
CA ASP A 72 -18.93 7.30 7.40
C ASP A 72 -19.53 8.49 8.17
N GLN A 73 -20.03 8.29 9.40
CA GLN A 73 -20.56 9.36 10.24
C GLN A 73 -19.53 10.45 10.55
N TYR A 74 -18.29 10.07 10.88
CA TYR A 74 -17.20 11.02 11.14
C TYR A 74 -16.94 11.96 9.94
N PHE A 75 -16.99 11.42 8.71
CA PHE A 75 -16.78 12.20 7.49
C PHE A 75 -18.07 12.77 6.87
N GLY A 76 -19.25 12.48 7.45
CA GLY A 76 -20.55 13.03 7.06
C GLY A 76 -21.34 12.19 6.04
N SER A 77 -22.28 12.82 5.34
CA SER A 77 -23.33 12.15 4.55
C SER A 77 -22.87 11.42 3.28
N TYR A 78 -21.57 11.21 3.08
CA TYR A 78 -21.04 10.58 1.87
C TYR A 78 -21.26 9.06 1.84
N GLN A 79 -21.29 8.43 3.02
CA GLN A 79 -21.64 7.01 3.24
C GLN A 79 -20.93 6.02 2.30
N ALA A 80 -19.69 6.29 1.91
CA ALA A 80 -19.08 5.56 0.80
C ALA A 80 -18.44 4.23 1.20
N LEU A 81 -18.32 3.97 2.50
CA LEU A 81 -17.90 2.66 3.01
C LEU A 81 -19.06 1.67 2.99
N ARG A 82 -20.24 2.07 3.47
CA ARG A 82 -21.44 1.24 3.59
C ARG A 82 -22.42 1.32 2.42
N LYS A 83 -22.12 2.13 1.40
CA LYS A 83 -22.94 2.19 0.21
C LYS A 83 -22.80 0.87 -0.56
N ASP A 84 -23.93 0.21 -0.80
CA ASP A 84 -24.02 -0.93 -1.73
C ASP A 84 -23.52 -0.52 -3.10
N ARG A 85 -22.64 -1.32 -3.66
CA ARG A 85 -21.98 -1.05 -4.92
C ARG A 85 -22.59 -1.92 -5.99
N GLU A 86 -23.03 -1.28 -7.07
CA GLU A 86 -23.66 -1.99 -8.19
C GLU A 86 -22.61 -2.72 -9.04
N ASP A 87 -22.95 -3.95 -9.43
CA ASP A 87 -22.18 -4.85 -10.30
C ASP A 87 -22.20 -4.45 -11.78
N LEU A 88 -21.94 -3.17 -12.06
CA LEU A 88 -21.89 -2.67 -13.44
C LEU A 88 -20.52 -2.86 -14.09
N PHE A 89 -19.45 -2.97 -13.30
CA PHE A 89 -18.06 -3.05 -13.78
C PHE A 89 -17.16 -3.90 -12.87
N GLU A 90 -17.68 -5.02 -12.36
CA GLU A 90 -16.87 -5.91 -11.56
C GLU A 90 -15.94 -6.74 -12.41
N LYS A 91 -14.87 -7.20 -11.78
CA LYS A 91 -13.89 -8.07 -12.40
C LYS A 91 -13.84 -9.40 -11.70
N HIS A 92 -13.33 -10.39 -12.43
CA HIS A 92 -13.07 -11.70 -11.85
C HIS A 92 -12.24 -11.60 -10.55
N SER A 93 -11.36 -10.59 -10.46
CA SER A 93 -10.59 -10.27 -9.25
C SER A 93 -11.44 -9.93 -8.02
N ASP A 94 -12.69 -9.50 -8.17
CA ASP A 94 -13.58 -9.16 -7.06
C ASP A 94 -14.24 -10.38 -6.41
N TYR A 95 -14.19 -11.52 -7.10
CA TYR A 95 -14.84 -12.78 -6.74
C TYR A 95 -13.84 -13.92 -6.47
N CYS A 96 -12.55 -13.61 -6.38
CA CYS A 96 -11.53 -14.62 -6.08
C CYS A 96 -11.64 -15.18 -4.66
N GLU A 97 -12.28 -14.41 -3.77
CA GLU A 97 -12.48 -14.76 -2.37
C GLU A 97 -13.95 -15.10 -2.16
N VAL A 98 -14.24 -16.40 -2.00
CA VAL A 98 -15.61 -16.91 -1.85
C VAL A 98 -16.32 -16.33 -0.63
N ASN A 99 -15.56 -15.98 0.42
CA ASN A 99 -16.11 -15.35 1.62
C ASN A 99 -16.55 -13.90 1.39
N LEU A 100 -16.27 -13.30 0.24
CA LEU A 100 -16.67 -11.94 -0.14
C LEU A 100 -17.77 -11.89 -1.22
N GLU A 101 -18.25 -13.04 -1.72
CA GLU A 101 -19.23 -13.09 -2.83
C GLU A 101 -20.58 -12.42 -2.53
N SER A 102 -20.97 -12.32 -1.26
CA SER A 102 -22.24 -11.70 -0.83
C SER A 102 -22.06 -10.35 -0.12
N TYR A 103 -20.88 -9.74 -0.24
CA TYR A 103 -20.49 -8.55 0.52
C TYR A 103 -20.06 -7.41 -0.41
N ASP A 104 -20.97 -6.47 -0.64
CA ASP A 104 -20.83 -5.44 -1.67
C ASP A 104 -20.34 -4.09 -1.12
N ASN A 105 -20.15 -3.98 0.20
CA ASN A 105 -19.66 -2.77 0.82
C ASN A 105 -18.13 -2.74 0.88
N PHE A 106 -17.56 -1.53 0.77
CA PHE A 106 -16.11 -1.39 0.80
C PHE A 106 -15.53 -1.61 2.20
N SER A 107 -16.29 -1.30 3.26
CA SER A 107 -15.88 -1.59 4.64
C SER A 107 -15.67 -3.09 4.90
N GLU A 108 -16.48 -3.94 4.28
CA GLU A 108 -16.39 -5.41 4.43
C GLU A 108 -15.11 -5.94 3.80
N ARG A 109 -14.80 -5.46 2.59
CA ARG A 109 -13.56 -5.81 1.89
C ARG A 109 -12.32 -5.31 2.65
N ILE A 110 -12.36 -4.11 3.24
CA ILE A 110 -11.28 -3.63 4.12
C ILE A 110 -11.14 -4.55 5.33
N ALA A 111 -12.22 -4.80 6.07
CA ALA A 111 -12.17 -5.59 7.30
C ALA A 111 -11.66 -7.01 7.04
N TYR A 112 -12.11 -7.64 5.95
CA TYR A 112 -11.65 -8.95 5.53
C TYR A 112 -10.13 -8.98 5.28
N PHE A 113 -9.61 -8.00 4.53
CA PHE A 113 -8.17 -7.96 4.24
C PHE A 113 -7.32 -7.50 5.41
N VAL A 114 -7.88 -6.75 6.37
CA VAL A 114 -7.23 -6.46 7.66
C VAL A 114 -7.07 -7.74 8.47
N GLU A 115 -8.14 -8.52 8.62
CA GLU A 115 -8.11 -9.75 9.42
C GLU A 115 -7.21 -10.82 8.78
N SER A 116 -7.33 -11.05 7.46
CA SER A 116 -6.51 -12.04 6.74
C SER A 116 -5.01 -11.70 6.66
N GLN A 117 -4.64 -10.44 6.91
CA GLN A 117 -3.24 -9.99 6.94
C GLN A 117 -2.82 -9.48 8.34
N LEU A 118 -3.57 -9.87 9.37
CA LEU A 118 -3.30 -9.49 10.75
C LEU A 118 -1.99 -10.12 11.23
N GLU A 119 -1.80 -11.40 10.95
CA GLU A 119 -0.68 -12.22 11.43
C GLU A 119 0.29 -12.55 10.28
N ASP A 120 0.72 -13.81 10.19
CA ASP A 120 1.79 -14.23 9.29
C ASP A 120 1.43 -14.09 7.81
N THR A 121 1.98 -13.05 7.20
CA THR A 121 1.92 -12.80 5.76
C THR A 121 3.32 -12.83 5.18
N ARG A 122 3.49 -13.63 4.12
CA ARG A 122 4.68 -13.61 3.28
C ARG A 122 4.57 -12.46 2.27
N THR A 123 5.66 -11.71 2.11
CA THR A 123 5.68 -10.53 1.23
C THR A 123 6.64 -10.73 0.05
N HIS A 124 6.24 -10.31 -1.15
CA HIS A 124 7.02 -10.51 -2.38
C HIS A 124 7.81 -9.26 -2.79
N LEU A 125 8.87 -8.98 -2.03
CA LEU A 125 9.64 -7.72 -2.13
C LEU A 125 11.02 -7.90 -2.80
N SER A 126 11.32 -9.08 -3.34
CA SER A 126 12.63 -9.42 -3.93
C SER A 126 13.14 -8.37 -4.94
N ALA A 127 12.24 -7.82 -5.76
CA ALA A 127 12.55 -6.77 -6.73
C ALA A 127 13.04 -5.45 -6.09
N LEU A 128 12.71 -5.21 -4.82
CA LEU A 128 13.06 -3.99 -4.08
C LEU A 128 14.38 -4.13 -3.30
N ALA A 129 15.01 -5.32 -3.30
CA ALA A 129 16.28 -5.57 -2.64
C ALA A 129 17.38 -4.53 -2.94
N PRO A 130 17.57 -4.05 -4.19
CA PRO A 130 18.57 -3.01 -4.49
C PRO A 130 18.32 -1.67 -3.80
N TYR A 131 17.06 -1.34 -3.49
CA TYR A 131 16.69 -0.03 -2.95
C TYR A 131 16.72 0.00 -1.41
N TYR A 132 16.29 -1.10 -0.79
CA TYR A 132 16.12 -1.20 0.66
C TYR A 132 17.10 -2.15 1.35
N SER A 133 17.97 -2.83 0.62
CA SER A 133 18.92 -3.80 1.19
C SER A 133 18.21 -4.89 2.03
N ILE A 134 17.07 -5.35 1.54
CA ILE A 134 16.39 -6.57 1.99
C ILE A 134 16.95 -7.79 1.23
N PRO A 135 16.76 -9.04 1.72
CA PRO A 135 17.22 -10.22 1.00
C PRO A 135 16.60 -10.32 -0.40
N ARG A 136 17.30 -11.01 -1.32
CA ARG A 136 16.80 -11.25 -2.69
C ARG A 136 15.90 -12.49 -2.77
N ASN A 137 16.12 -13.46 -1.90
CA ASN A 137 15.30 -14.65 -1.77
C ASN A 137 14.21 -14.40 -0.74
N GLU A 138 12.95 -14.61 -1.14
CA GLU A 138 11.77 -14.35 -0.30
C GLU A 138 11.66 -15.37 0.85
N ASN A 139 12.29 -16.54 0.73
CA ASN A 139 12.40 -17.51 1.82
C ASN A 139 13.30 -17.03 2.97
N ASP A 140 14.13 -16.01 2.74
CA ASP A 140 14.99 -15.43 3.79
C ASP A 140 14.27 -14.31 4.55
N TYR A 141 12.99 -14.05 4.27
CA TYR A 141 12.21 -13.01 4.92
C TYR A 141 11.60 -13.51 6.21
N PHE A 142 11.70 -12.70 7.26
CA PHE A 142 10.79 -12.84 8.39
C PHE A 142 9.35 -12.56 7.93
N LEU A 143 8.42 -13.38 8.40
CA LEU A 143 6.99 -13.16 8.22
C LEU A 143 6.60 -11.80 8.81
N SER A 144 5.58 -11.19 8.22
CA SER A 144 5.11 -9.85 8.56
C SER A 144 3.60 -9.83 8.60
N GLY A 145 3.03 -8.94 9.42
CA GLY A 145 1.60 -8.81 9.61
C GLY A 145 1.31 -7.52 10.35
N LEU A 146 0.05 -7.09 10.36
CA LEU A 146 -0.36 -5.90 11.10
C LEU A 146 -0.12 -6.01 12.61
N ALA A 147 -0.11 -7.23 13.15
CA ALA A 147 0.11 -7.57 14.56
C ALA A 147 1.45 -8.29 14.82
N GLN A 148 2.24 -8.60 13.78
CA GLN A 148 3.41 -9.47 13.94
C GLN A 148 4.60 -8.80 14.66
N ARG A 149 4.62 -7.46 14.69
CA ARG A 149 5.65 -6.66 15.38
C ARG A 149 4.99 -5.49 16.11
N PRO A 150 5.56 -5.03 17.24
CA PRO A 150 5.09 -3.81 17.87
C PRO A 150 5.32 -2.59 16.96
N LEU A 151 4.44 -1.62 17.04
CA LEU A 151 4.64 -0.31 16.44
C LEU A 151 5.70 0.49 17.23
N CYS A 152 6.61 1.12 16.50
CA CYS A 152 7.59 2.03 17.09
C CYS A 152 6.93 3.34 17.50
N HIS A 153 7.31 3.86 18.67
CA HIS A 153 6.86 5.20 19.05
C HIS A 153 7.46 6.32 18.20
N SER A 154 6.59 7.16 17.68
CA SER A 154 6.95 8.30 16.86
C SER A 154 7.34 9.51 17.70
N THR A 155 8.48 10.11 17.39
CA THR A 155 8.94 11.37 17.97
C THR A 155 9.25 12.35 16.85
N ARG A 156 9.35 13.64 17.17
CA ARG A 156 9.77 14.64 16.17
C ARG A 156 11.10 14.25 15.53
N SER A 157 12.07 13.78 16.33
CA SER A 157 13.39 13.38 15.85
C SER A 157 13.35 12.10 15.02
N SER A 158 12.54 11.11 15.41
CA SER A 158 12.39 9.89 14.60
C SER A 158 11.72 10.19 13.27
N LEU A 159 10.65 11.00 13.25
CA LEU A 159 9.94 11.40 12.04
C LEU A 159 10.78 12.27 11.10
N VAL A 160 11.65 13.15 11.62
CA VAL A 160 12.63 13.87 10.78
C VAL A 160 13.54 12.88 10.04
N LYS A 161 14.02 11.84 10.73
CA LYS A 161 14.88 10.81 10.13
C LYS A 161 14.12 9.91 9.17
N THR A 162 12.93 9.46 9.56
CA THR A 162 12.16 8.52 8.74
C THR A 162 11.53 9.19 7.54
N LEU A 163 11.10 10.46 7.59
CA LEU A 163 10.42 11.14 6.46
C LEU A 163 11.36 11.95 5.56
N LYS A 164 12.61 12.18 5.99
CA LYS A 164 13.67 12.95 5.29
C LYS A 164 13.33 14.40 4.87
N LYS A 165 12.10 14.87 5.07
CA LYS A 165 11.64 16.21 4.75
C LYS A 165 10.98 16.84 5.98
N SER A 166 11.60 17.88 6.53
CA SER A 166 11.16 18.53 7.78
C SER A 166 9.74 19.10 7.69
N ASN A 167 9.31 19.57 6.50
CA ASN A 167 7.96 20.10 6.28
C ASN A 167 6.85 19.03 6.29
N ARG A 168 7.21 17.74 6.30
CA ARG A 168 6.28 16.61 6.47
C ARG A 168 6.10 16.18 7.92
N VAL A 169 6.98 16.67 8.80
CA VAL A 169 6.93 16.33 10.23
C VAL A 169 5.78 17.10 10.86
N PRO A 170 4.79 16.40 11.44
CA PRO A 170 3.59 17.04 11.96
C PRO A 170 3.87 17.76 13.30
N SER A 171 2.86 18.48 13.80
CA SER A 171 2.97 19.15 15.10
C SER A 171 3.01 18.16 16.26
N SER A 172 3.51 18.60 17.43
CA SER A 172 3.57 17.75 18.62
C SER A 172 2.21 17.18 19.03
N ALA A 173 1.11 17.93 18.82
CA ALA A 173 -0.24 17.46 19.10
C ALA A 173 -0.65 16.27 18.20
N VAL A 174 -0.26 16.29 16.92
CA VAL A 174 -0.51 15.17 16.00
C VAL A 174 0.38 13.97 16.35
N ILE A 175 1.63 14.22 16.73
CA ILE A 175 2.53 13.16 17.21
C ILE A 175 1.95 12.48 18.47
N ALA A 176 1.37 13.25 19.40
CA ALA A 176 0.72 12.68 20.58
C ALA A 176 -0.44 11.76 20.21
N LYS A 177 -1.30 12.16 19.27
CA LYS A 177 -2.38 11.29 18.78
C LYS A 177 -1.84 10.05 18.07
N LEU A 178 -0.76 10.20 17.30
CA LEU A 178 -0.11 9.08 16.64
C LEU A 178 0.44 8.07 17.66
N ASN A 179 1.08 8.56 18.72
CA ASN A 179 1.57 7.71 19.80
C ASN A 179 0.42 7.03 20.56
N ALA A 180 -0.74 7.69 20.72
CA ALA A 180 -1.91 7.05 21.31
C ALA A 180 -2.40 5.85 20.47
N PHE A 181 -2.42 5.99 19.15
CA PHE A 181 -2.72 4.89 18.23
C PHE A 181 -1.67 3.76 18.35
N GLU A 182 -0.38 4.11 18.33
CA GLU A 182 0.72 3.14 18.45
C GLU A 182 0.66 2.37 19.78
N SER A 183 0.40 3.05 20.91
CA SER A 183 0.23 2.43 22.22
C SER A 183 -0.98 1.49 22.24
N LYS A 184 -2.12 1.91 21.68
CA LYS A 184 -3.33 1.08 21.62
C LYS A 184 -3.10 -0.20 20.82
N VAL A 185 -2.48 -0.10 19.64
CA VAL A 185 -2.12 -1.26 18.82
C VAL A 185 -1.17 -2.19 19.56
N ASN A 186 -0.15 -1.65 20.23
CA ASN A 186 0.82 -2.46 20.97
C ASN A 186 0.19 -3.23 22.14
N LEU A 187 -0.68 -2.57 22.91
CA LEU A 187 -1.40 -3.20 24.01
C LEU A 187 -2.29 -4.34 23.50
N LEU A 188 -3.15 -4.06 22.52
CA LEU A 188 -4.07 -5.05 21.97
C LEU A 188 -3.33 -6.24 21.33
N ARG A 189 -2.18 -5.98 20.71
CA ARG A 189 -1.30 -7.01 20.16
C ARG A 189 -0.71 -7.90 21.24
N GLU A 190 -0.26 -7.33 22.35
CA GLU A 190 0.30 -8.11 23.48
C GLU A 190 -0.77 -9.02 24.09
N GLU A 191 -1.95 -8.47 24.39
CA GLU A 191 -3.08 -9.25 24.91
C GLU A 191 -3.57 -10.33 23.93
N MET A 192 -3.59 -10.03 22.62
CA MET A 192 -3.91 -11.01 21.58
C MET A 192 -2.93 -12.19 21.59
N LEU A 193 -1.62 -11.91 21.70
CA LEU A 193 -0.59 -12.95 21.78
C LEU A 193 -0.66 -13.78 23.08
N GLU A 194 -1.27 -13.24 24.12
CA GLU A 194 -1.60 -13.96 25.36
C GLU A 194 -2.89 -14.79 25.25
N GLY A 195 -3.59 -14.74 24.11
CA GLY A 195 -4.79 -15.53 23.81
C GLY A 195 -6.12 -14.80 24.00
N SER A 196 -6.12 -13.46 24.13
CA SER A 196 -7.36 -12.68 24.25
C SER A 196 -8.04 -12.47 22.89
N GLU A 197 -9.12 -13.21 22.63
CA GLU A 197 -9.98 -13.02 21.44
C GLU A 197 -10.66 -11.65 21.42
N GLU A 198 -11.00 -11.09 22.59
CA GLU A 198 -11.55 -9.74 22.68
C GLU A 198 -10.53 -8.70 22.19
N SER A 199 -9.27 -8.87 22.57
CA SER A 199 -8.19 -7.97 22.14
C SER A 199 -7.84 -8.18 20.67
N ARG A 200 -7.92 -9.42 20.16
CA ARG A 200 -7.84 -9.73 18.71
C ARG A 200 -8.90 -8.94 17.94
N MET A 201 -10.17 -9.07 18.32
CA MET A 201 -11.30 -8.36 17.71
C MET A 201 -11.08 -6.83 17.75
N LYS A 202 -10.71 -6.28 18.90
CA LYS A 202 -10.42 -4.83 19.04
C LYS A 202 -9.24 -4.39 18.18
N LEU A 203 -8.24 -5.25 17.97
CA LEU A 203 -7.09 -4.97 17.10
C LEU A 203 -7.53 -4.92 15.64
N VAL A 204 -8.36 -5.87 15.20
CA VAL A 204 -8.98 -5.87 13.86
C VAL A 204 -9.83 -4.61 13.67
N LYS A 205 -10.71 -4.27 14.62
CA LYS A 205 -11.50 -3.01 14.61
C LYS A 205 -10.60 -1.77 14.47
N THR A 206 -9.48 -1.74 15.20
CA THR A 206 -8.53 -0.61 15.19
C THR A 206 -7.86 -0.46 13.82
N TRP A 207 -7.38 -1.55 13.22
CA TRP A 207 -6.78 -1.52 11.89
C TRP A 207 -7.82 -1.26 10.79
N THR A 208 -9.01 -1.83 10.87
CA THR A 208 -10.11 -1.52 9.94
C THR A 208 -10.45 -0.04 9.99
N LYS A 209 -10.56 0.57 11.19
CA LYS A 209 -10.79 2.01 11.33
C LYS A 209 -9.66 2.82 10.71
N PHE A 210 -8.41 2.38 10.90
CA PHE A 210 -7.25 2.97 10.24
C PHE A 210 -7.36 3.02 8.73
N PHE A 211 -7.64 1.89 8.07
CA PHE A 211 -7.74 1.83 6.60
C PHE A 211 -8.98 2.53 6.05
N SER A 212 -10.10 2.48 6.75
CA SER A 212 -11.33 3.22 6.41
C SER A 212 -11.11 4.73 6.48
N CYS A 213 -10.50 5.24 7.55
CA CYS A 213 -10.13 6.65 7.68
C CYS A 213 -9.09 7.08 6.63
N LEU A 214 -8.16 6.19 6.27
CA LEU A 214 -7.16 6.43 5.23
C LEU A 214 -7.81 6.56 3.86
N ALA A 215 -8.73 5.66 3.50
CA ALA A 215 -9.49 5.73 2.25
C ALA A 215 -10.23 7.07 2.10
N TYR A 216 -10.83 7.58 3.18
CA TYR A 216 -11.44 8.91 3.20
C TYR A 216 -10.44 10.05 3.04
N THR A 217 -9.36 10.00 3.80
CA THR A 217 -8.34 11.06 3.82
C THR A 217 -7.63 11.18 2.48
N GLU A 218 -7.38 10.07 1.79
CA GLU A 218 -6.66 10.06 0.52
C GLU A 218 -7.60 10.24 -0.69
N SER A 219 -8.80 9.65 -0.65
CA SER A 219 -9.52 9.40 -1.89
C SER A 219 -11.03 9.59 -1.87
N LEU A 220 -11.77 9.00 -0.92
CA LEU A 220 -13.25 8.93 -1.01
C LEU A 220 -13.89 10.30 -1.16
N THR A 221 -13.45 11.31 -0.39
CA THR A 221 -14.01 12.68 -0.44
C THR A 221 -13.87 13.37 -1.81
N SER A 222 -13.00 12.86 -2.68
CA SER A 222 -12.69 13.43 -3.99
C SER A 222 -13.01 12.51 -5.16
N SER A 223 -13.46 11.28 -4.90
CA SER A 223 -13.68 10.25 -5.92
C SER A 223 -14.76 10.63 -6.94
N GLU A 224 -15.79 11.38 -6.50
CA GLU A 224 -16.91 11.83 -7.35
C GLU A 224 -16.78 13.26 -7.87
N THR A 225 -15.63 13.90 -7.70
CA THR A 225 -15.40 15.25 -8.21
C THR A 225 -15.34 15.29 -9.75
N SER A 226 -15.64 16.45 -10.34
CA SER A 226 -15.52 16.66 -11.79
C SER A 226 -14.10 16.45 -12.31
N SER A 227 -13.08 16.69 -11.50
CA SER A 227 -11.68 16.39 -11.85
C SER A 227 -11.44 14.89 -11.96
N SER A 228 -11.90 14.10 -10.98
CA SER A 228 -11.81 12.64 -11.01
C SER A 228 -12.51 12.06 -12.24
N ARG A 229 -13.74 12.50 -12.52
CA ARG A 229 -14.49 12.08 -13.72
C ARG A 229 -13.79 12.44 -15.02
N ARG A 230 -13.23 13.66 -15.12
CA ARG A 230 -12.48 14.10 -16.31
C ARG A 230 -11.20 13.28 -16.55
N VAL A 231 -10.50 12.88 -15.49
CA VAL A 231 -9.34 12.00 -15.64
C VAL A 231 -9.80 10.62 -16.10
N ALA A 232 -10.83 10.06 -15.47
CA ALA A 232 -11.33 8.74 -15.83
C ALA A 232 -11.81 8.64 -17.28
N ALA A 233 -12.50 9.67 -17.80
CA ALA A 233 -12.97 9.74 -19.18
C ALA A 233 -11.86 9.54 -20.24
N LYS A 234 -10.58 9.80 -19.92
CA LYS A 234 -9.45 9.55 -20.81
C LYS A 234 -9.13 8.06 -20.99
N TYR A 235 -9.59 7.24 -20.06
CA TYR A 235 -9.26 5.82 -19.93
C TYR A 235 -10.48 4.90 -20.10
N GLU A 236 -11.66 5.49 -20.34
CA GLU A 236 -12.89 4.74 -20.64
C GLU A 236 -12.80 4.09 -22.04
N HIS A 237 -13.41 2.91 -22.16
CA HIS A 237 -13.53 2.17 -23.42
C HIS A 237 -14.80 1.32 -23.39
N ASP A 238 -15.16 0.63 -24.47
CA ASP A 238 -16.48 0.01 -24.65
C ASP A 238 -16.96 -0.87 -23.48
N ASN A 239 -16.03 -1.48 -22.74
CA ASN A 239 -16.32 -2.39 -21.62
C ASN A 239 -15.93 -1.83 -20.23
N TYR A 240 -15.64 -0.53 -20.14
CA TYR A 240 -15.28 0.10 -18.86
C TYR A 240 -15.74 1.56 -18.79
N ARG A 241 -16.45 1.90 -17.72
CA ARG A 241 -16.69 3.27 -17.27
C ARG A 241 -16.27 3.38 -15.81
N LYS A 242 -15.94 4.60 -15.39
CA LYS A 242 -15.60 4.88 -14.00
C LYS A 242 -16.76 4.49 -13.07
N PRO A 243 -16.60 3.54 -12.13
CA PRO A 243 -17.65 3.26 -11.16
C PRO A 243 -17.67 4.31 -10.04
N ALA A 244 -18.77 4.30 -9.28
CA ALA A 244 -18.95 5.19 -8.15
C ALA A 244 -17.93 4.89 -7.03
N GLY A 245 -17.42 5.94 -6.37
CA GLY A 245 -16.52 5.78 -5.23
C GLY A 245 -15.10 5.32 -5.59
N VAL A 246 -14.75 5.26 -6.89
CA VAL A 246 -13.38 5.06 -7.37
C VAL A 246 -12.78 6.39 -7.77
N LYS A 247 -11.60 6.73 -7.25
CA LYS A 247 -10.89 7.97 -7.59
C LYS A 247 -9.95 7.74 -8.77
N PHE A 248 -9.98 8.66 -9.73
CA PHE A 248 -8.97 8.78 -10.77
C PHE A 248 -8.20 10.09 -10.59
N TYR A 249 -6.87 10.02 -10.59
CA TYR A 249 -6.01 11.17 -10.39
C TYR A 249 -4.76 11.06 -11.24
N GLU A 250 -4.36 12.15 -11.88
CA GLU A 250 -3.08 12.26 -12.57
C GLU A 250 -2.14 13.15 -11.75
N ASP A 251 -1.04 12.58 -11.25
CA ASP A 251 -0.01 13.33 -10.53
C ASP A 251 0.87 14.09 -11.55
N PRO A 252 0.79 15.44 -11.61
CA PRO A 252 1.54 16.21 -12.61
C PRO A 252 3.06 16.16 -12.41
N TYR A 253 3.54 15.63 -11.29
CA TYR A 253 4.97 15.50 -10.98
C TYR A 253 5.56 14.13 -11.34
N GLN A 254 4.74 13.19 -11.82
CA GLN A 254 5.19 11.87 -12.26
C GLN A 254 5.34 11.82 -13.79
N ASP A 255 6.17 10.90 -14.26
CA ASP A 255 6.23 10.57 -15.69
C ASP A 255 4.93 9.94 -16.19
N GLU A 256 4.72 9.88 -17.51
CA GLU A 256 3.47 9.36 -18.10
C GLU A 256 3.19 7.89 -17.74
N ALA A 257 4.23 7.10 -17.46
CA ALA A 257 4.09 5.72 -17.02
C ALA A 257 3.53 5.60 -15.58
N SER A 258 3.77 6.62 -14.75
CA SER A 258 3.43 6.63 -13.32
C SER A 258 2.39 7.68 -12.92
N LYS A 259 1.97 8.51 -13.87
CA LYS A 259 1.05 9.65 -13.67
C LYS A 259 -0.30 9.25 -13.12
N LEU A 260 -0.89 8.21 -13.69
CA LEU A 260 -2.24 7.78 -13.34
C LEU A 260 -2.24 7.04 -11.99
N ASN A 261 -3.13 7.45 -11.10
CA ASN A 261 -3.41 6.85 -9.81
C ASN A 261 -4.90 6.51 -9.72
N ILE A 262 -5.22 5.29 -9.29
CA ILE A 262 -6.58 4.73 -9.31
C ILE A 262 -6.95 4.16 -7.95
N GLY A 263 -8.23 4.32 -7.64
CA GLY A 263 -8.88 3.73 -6.49
C GLY A 263 -8.43 4.37 -5.19
N LEU A 264 -8.89 3.81 -4.08
CA LEU A 264 -8.91 4.52 -2.80
C LEU A 264 -7.55 4.64 -2.13
N PHE A 265 -6.65 3.71 -2.40
CA PHE A 265 -5.25 3.81 -1.97
C PHE A 265 -4.28 4.27 -3.09
N GLN A 266 -4.83 4.84 -4.18
CA GLN A 266 -4.11 5.57 -5.24
C GLN A 266 -2.98 4.76 -5.90
N PHE A 267 -3.34 3.64 -6.55
CA PHE A 267 -2.38 2.78 -7.22
C PHE A 267 -2.10 3.20 -8.65
N THR A 268 -0.85 3.07 -9.06
CA THR A 268 -0.45 3.22 -10.46
C THR A 268 -0.66 1.90 -11.22
N PRO A 269 -1.48 1.87 -12.29
CA PRO A 269 -1.75 0.67 -13.08
C PRO A 269 -0.57 0.32 -14.02
N ASN A 270 0.56 -0.05 -13.43
CA ASN A 270 1.76 -0.48 -14.15
C ASN A 270 2.27 -1.79 -13.53
N GLY A 271 1.96 -2.94 -14.13
CA GLY A 271 2.24 -4.26 -13.58
C GLY A 271 3.72 -4.54 -13.31
N ARG A 272 4.63 -3.82 -13.99
CA ARG A 272 6.09 -3.88 -13.77
C ARG A 272 6.60 -2.83 -12.77
N GLY A 273 5.73 -1.94 -12.33
CA GLY A 273 6.00 -0.88 -11.36
C GLY A 273 5.68 -1.29 -9.93
N ASN A 274 5.35 -0.30 -9.11
CA ASN A 274 5.30 -0.44 -7.64
C ASN A 274 4.19 -1.37 -7.13
N ILE A 275 3.20 -1.65 -7.96
CA ILE A 275 2.08 -2.57 -7.70
C ILE A 275 2.48 -4.05 -7.84
N ASN A 276 3.62 -4.35 -8.49
CA ASN A 276 4.07 -5.71 -8.75
C ASN A 276 4.16 -6.59 -7.48
N PRO A 277 4.74 -6.13 -6.35
CA PRO A 277 4.72 -6.88 -5.11
C PRO A 277 3.31 -7.23 -4.62
N CYS A 278 2.33 -6.34 -4.83
CA CYS A 278 0.94 -6.65 -4.51
C CYS A 278 0.40 -7.78 -5.37
N LEU A 279 0.57 -7.68 -6.69
CA LEU A 279 0.04 -8.67 -7.63
C LEU A 279 0.62 -10.05 -7.34
N LYS A 280 1.92 -10.12 -7.01
CA LYS A 280 2.55 -11.36 -6.55
C LYS A 280 1.91 -11.88 -5.25
N SER A 281 1.77 -11.02 -4.25
CA SER A 281 1.10 -11.39 -2.99
C SER A 281 -0.34 -11.85 -3.24
N TRP A 282 -1.08 -11.20 -4.13
CA TRP A 282 -2.43 -11.64 -4.51
C TRP A 282 -2.41 -13.01 -5.17
N ASN A 283 -1.58 -13.21 -6.18
CA ASN A 283 -1.52 -14.45 -6.96
C ASN A 283 -1.08 -15.65 -6.12
N ASP A 284 -0.23 -15.43 -5.13
CA ASP A 284 0.21 -16.48 -4.20
C ASP A 284 -0.94 -16.90 -3.27
N LEU A 285 -1.81 -15.98 -2.87
CA LEU A 285 -2.95 -16.26 -2.00
C LEU A 285 -4.19 -16.72 -2.77
N TYR A 286 -4.34 -16.30 -4.03
CA TYR A 286 -5.49 -16.53 -4.91
C TYR A 286 -5.04 -17.07 -6.29
N PRO A 287 -4.41 -18.26 -6.35
CA PRO A 287 -3.79 -18.76 -7.58
C PRO A 287 -4.80 -19.08 -8.69
N SER A 288 -6.02 -19.48 -8.35
CA SER A 288 -7.12 -19.71 -9.30
C SER A 288 -7.59 -18.44 -9.99
N CYS A 289 -7.21 -17.27 -9.45
CA CYS A 289 -7.75 -15.98 -9.81
C CYS A 289 -6.62 -14.94 -9.95
N SER A 290 -5.51 -15.41 -10.52
CA SER A 290 -4.29 -14.61 -10.66
C SER A 290 -4.46 -13.46 -11.65
N VAL A 291 -3.84 -12.32 -11.33
CA VAL A 291 -3.70 -11.17 -12.22
C VAL A 291 -2.28 -11.13 -12.75
N SER A 292 -2.11 -11.03 -14.07
CA SER A 292 -0.79 -11.07 -14.69
C SER A 292 0.09 -9.92 -14.19
N THR A 293 1.32 -10.23 -13.78
CA THR A 293 2.32 -9.20 -13.44
C THR A 293 2.83 -8.43 -14.66
N SER A 294 2.50 -8.91 -15.87
CA SER A 294 2.69 -8.20 -17.13
C SER A 294 1.39 -7.67 -17.72
N ALA A 295 0.31 -7.62 -16.94
CA ALA A 295 -0.99 -7.07 -17.35
C ALA A 295 -0.83 -5.68 -17.96
N SER A 296 -1.65 -5.40 -18.97
CA SER A 296 -1.66 -4.09 -19.62
C SER A 296 -2.16 -3.00 -18.66
N LYS A 297 -1.81 -1.73 -18.92
CA LYS A 297 -2.35 -0.60 -18.16
C LYS A 297 -3.88 -0.61 -18.14
N ARG A 298 -4.51 -0.99 -19.26
CA ARG A 298 -5.98 -1.10 -19.38
C ARG A 298 -6.54 -2.17 -18.45
N GLU A 299 -6.00 -3.38 -18.50
CA GLU A 299 -6.42 -4.48 -17.63
C GLU A 299 -6.29 -4.09 -16.14
N LEU A 300 -5.18 -3.44 -15.75
CA LEU A 300 -4.98 -2.98 -14.39
C LEU A 300 -5.91 -1.82 -13.99
N ILE A 301 -6.30 -0.94 -14.92
CA ILE A 301 -7.36 0.05 -14.67
C ILE A 301 -8.65 -0.66 -14.29
N GLU A 302 -9.01 -1.71 -15.04
CA GLU A 302 -10.25 -2.42 -14.80
C GLU A 302 -10.22 -3.21 -13.46
N VAL A 303 -9.08 -3.82 -13.10
CA VAL A 303 -8.90 -4.55 -11.83
C VAL A 303 -8.89 -3.61 -10.62
N PHE A 304 -8.14 -2.51 -10.67
CA PHE A 304 -7.98 -1.60 -9.52
C PHE A 304 -9.08 -0.54 -9.41
N GLY A 305 -9.79 -0.34 -10.51
CA GLY A 305 -10.94 0.55 -10.62
C GLY A 305 -12.25 -0.20 -10.80
N SER A 306 -12.34 -1.45 -10.32
CA SER A 306 -13.60 -2.18 -10.26
C SER A 306 -14.58 -1.53 -9.28
N SER A 307 -15.88 -1.80 -9.40
CA SER A 307 -16.90 -1.27 -8.49
C SER A 307 -16.59 -1.63 -7.05
N LEU A 308 -16.38 -2.92 -6.79
CA LEU A 308 -16.16 -3.50 -5.47
C LEU A 308 -14.80 -3.12 -4.86
N GLN A 309 -13.80 -2.80 -5.69
CA GLN A 309 -12.46 -2.38 -5.26
C GLN A 309 -11.75 -3.42 -4.37
N THR A 310 -11.96 -4.70 -4.62
CA THR A 310 -11.41 -5.81 -3.82
C THR A 310 -9.89 -5.84 -3.84
N MET A 311 -9.32 -5.80 -5.04
CA MET A 311 -7.88 -5.70 -5.23
C MET A 311 -7.34 -4.41 -4.61
N ASN A 312 -8.11 -3.32 -4.65
CA ASN A 312 -7.72 -2.07 -4.01
C ASN A 312 -7.63 -2.23 -2.48
N ALA A 313 -8.63 -2.85 -1.85
CA ALA A 313 -8.64 -3.12 -0.42
C ALA A 313 -7.49 -4.04 -0.01
N PHE A 314 -7.30 -5.16 -0.72
CA PHE A 314 -6.18 -6.07 -0.49
C PHE A 314 -4.84 -5.35 -0.56
N CYS A 315 -4.58 -4.65 -1.66
CA CYS A 315 -3.32 -3.94 -1.87
C CYS A 315 -3.13 -2.79 -0.89
N GLY A 316 -4.20 -2.15 -0.43
CA GLY A 316 -4.18 -1.09 0.56
C GLY A 316 -3.62 -1.58 1.89
N VAL A 317 -4.13 -2.71 2.37
CA VAL A 317 -3.64 -3.35 3.59
C VAL A 317 -2.24 -3.92 3.38
N ASN A 318 -2.04 -4.65 2.28
CA ASN A 318 -0.78 -5.32 1.96
C ASN A 318 0.39 -4.33 1.84
N LYS A 319 0.15 -3.11 1.37
CA LYS A 319 1.14 -2.01 1.35
C LYS A 319 1.74 -1.70 2.73
N VAL A 320 0.93 -1.73 3.79
CA VAL A 320 1.43 -1.51 5.18
C VAL A 320 2.21 -2.74 5.67
N VAL A 321 1.73 -3.94 5.38
CA VAL A 321 2.42 -5.20 5.73
C VAL A 321 3.77 -5.30 5.02
N GLN A 322 3.83 -4.95 3.74
CA GLN A 322 5.08 -4.86 2.98
C GLN A 322 6.04 -3.81 3.56
N THR A 323 5.50 -2.67 4.00
CA THR A 323 6.27 -1.63 4.71
C THR A 323 6.88 -2.17 6.01
N PHE A 324 6.15 -3.01 6.75
CA PHE A 324 6.67 -3.66 7.96
C PHE A 324 7.75 -4.69 7.62
N SER A 325 7.53 -5.48 6.57
CA SER A 325 8.53 -6.43 6.07
C SER A 325 9.83 -5.76 5.67
N ILE A 326 9.78 -4.61 4.98
CA ILE A 326 10.98 -3.82 4.66
C ILE A 326 11.76 -3.45 5.94
N GLN A 327 11.08 -2.93 6.96
CA GLN A 327 11.72 -2.48 8.20
C GLN A 327 12.34 -3.63 9.00
N THR A 328 11.67 -4.77 9.02
CA THR A 328 12.16 -5.98 9.68
C THR A 328 13.38 -6.54 8.95
N ASN A 329 13.30 -6.67 7.63
CA ASN A 329 14.27 -7.42 6.84
C ASN A 329 15.47 -6.60 6.34
N SER A 330 15.37 -5.27 6.31
CA SER A 330 16.40 -4.37 5.78
C SER A 330 17.68 -4.35 6.62
N SER A 331 18.84 -4.34 5.98
CA SER A 331 20.12 -3.97 6.61
C SER A 331 20.44 -2.48 6.52
N LYS A 332 19.67 -1.71 5.75
CA LYS A 332 19.83 -0.28 5.55
C LYS A 332 19.10 0.51 6.62
N SER A 333 19.85 1.24 7.44
CA SER A 333 19.30 2.06 8.55
C SER A 333 18.29 3.11 8.10
N SER A 334 18.40 3.63 6.87
CA SER A 334 17.43 4.60 6.34
C SER A 334 16.07 4.00 5.96
N ALA A 335 15.94 2.67 6.00
CA ALA A 335 14.72 1.93 5.69
C ALA A 335 14.13 1.27 6.96
N THR A 336 14.64 1.62 8.14
CA THR A 336 14.18 1.15 9.44
C THR A 336 13.90 2.34 10.36
N HIS A 337 13.03 2.14 11.35
CA HIS A 337 12.80 3.17 12.36
C HIS A 337 14.07 3.37 13.23
N PRO A 338 14.44 4.61 13.62
CA PRO A 338 15.64 4.87 14.42
C PRO A 338 15.75 4.11 15.75
N LEU A 339 14.62 3.73 16.36
CA LEU A 339 14.59 2.91 17.58
C LEU A 339 15.12 1.48 17.37
N ASN A 340 15.25 1.04 16.12
CA ASN A 340 15.80 -0.27 15.76
C ASN A 340 17.32 -0.25 15.60
N SER A 341 17.99 0.87 15.85
CA SER A 341 19.45 0.92 15.83
C SER A 341 20.03 -0.07 16.85
N GLY A 342 20.92 -0.96 16.40
CA GLY A 342 21.51 -2.01 17.22
C GLY A 342 20.60 -3.21 17.53
N ARG A 343 19.33 -3.20 17.09
CA ARG A 343 18.40 -4.33 17.33
C ARG A 343 18.55 -5.42 16.27
N ALA A 344 18.54 -6.67 16.72
CA ALA A 344 18.40 -7.82 15.84
C ALA A 344 17.05 -7.77 15.11
N LYS A 345 16.97 -8.37 13.91
CA LYS A 345 15.81 -8.23 13.01
C LYS A 345 14.49 -8.65 13.69
N GLN A 346 14.53 -9.72 14.48
CA GLN A 346 13.39 -10.25 15.21
C GLN A 346 12.93 -9.36 16.39
N ASP A 347 13.73 -8.42 16.86
CA ASP A 347 13.41 -7.57 18.02
C ASP A 347 12.99 -6.14 17.60
N ARG A 348 12.83 -5.94 16.29
CA ARG A 348 12.48 -4.64 15.71
C ARG A 348 11.01 -4.33 15.88
N CYS A 349 10.73 -3.08 16.20
CA CYS A 349 9.41 -2.50 16.00
C CYS A 349 9.27 -2.00 14.55
N VAL A 350 8.05 -1.74 14.10
CA VAL A 350 7.76 -1.25 12.75
C VAL A 350 6.94 0.03 12.79
N SER A 351 6.89 0.78 11.69
CA SER A 351 6.10 2.01 11.63
C SER A 351 5.45 2.18 10.25
N PRO A 352 4.19 2.63 10.15
CA PRO A 352 3.58 2.87 8.83
C PRO A 352 4.24 4.04 8.06
N TRP A 353 5.06 4.87 8.72
CA TRP A 353 5.51 6.19 8.25
C TRP A 353 7.03 6.28 7.99
N ILE A 354 7.55 5.54 7.02
CA ILE A 354 8.97 5.66 6.60
C ILE A 354 9.12 6.23 5.18
N TYR A 355 10.28 6.79 4.87
CA TYR A 355 10.56 7.33 3.55
C TYR A 355 10.91 6.20 2.58
N SER A 356 10.07 5.99 1.57
CA SER A 356 10.31 5.05 0.47
C SER A 356 11.26 5.57 -0.61
N GLY A 357 11.36 6.89 -0.80
CA GLY A 357 11.95 7.45 -2.01
C GLY A 357 11.17 7.11 -3.27
N TYR A 358 11.65 7.60 -4.42
CA TYR A 358 10.89 7.59 -5.67
C TYR A 358 10.46 6.20 -6.16
N ALA A 359 11.29 5.18 -5.95
CA ALA A 359 11.06 3.82 -6.44
C ALA A 359 9.88 3.07 -5.79
N TYR A 360 9.18 3.65 -4.82
CA TYR A 360 8.10 2.96 -4.11
C TYR A 360 7.08 3.92 -3.48
N ASN A 361 6.95 5.16 -3.99
CA ASN A 361 6.15 6.21 -3.36
C ASN A 361 4.62 5.97 -3.35
N HIS A 362 4.11 5.10 -4.21
CA HIS A 362 2.66 4.82 -4.33
C HIS A 362 2.26 3.48 -3.70
N PHE A 363 3.20 2.55 -3.53
CA PHE A 363 3.00 1.25 -2.89
C PHE A 363 3.73 1.12 -1.55
N GLY A 364 4.42 2.17 -1.12
CA GLY A 364 5.24 2.18 0.06
C GLY A 364 4.60 2.81 1.30
N PRO A 365 5.40 3.02 2.33
CA PRO A 365 4.95 3.57 3.60
C PRO A 365 4.14 4.84 3.38
N LEU A 366 3.23 5.15 4.31
CA LEU A 366 2.26 6.24 4.26
C LEU A 366 2.89 7.64 4.41
N MET A 367 4.10 7.82 3.87
CA MET A 367 4.86 9.04 3.79
C MET A 367 4.08 10.16 3.10
N ASN A 368 3.32 9.86 2.03
CA ASN A 368 2.54 10.89 1.34
C ASN A 368 1.23 11.25 2.07
N SER A 369 0.83 10.42 3.03
CA SER A 369 -0.27 10.69 3.97
C SER A 369 0.20 11.55 5.17
N THR A 370 1.48 11.94 5.24
CA THR A 370 2.04 12.80 6.30
C THR A 370 1.71 14.29 6.12
N GLY A 371 2.06 15.13 7.11
CA GLY A 371 1.70 16.55 7.11
C GLY A 371 0.24 16.78 7.50
N SER A 372 -0.51 17.53 6.69
CA SER A 372 -1.91 17.90 6.97
C SER A 372 -2.88 16.72 6.95
N ASN A 373 -2.61 15.70 6.11
CA ASN A 373 -3.43 14.50 6.01
C ASN A 373 -3.30 13.60 7.24
N LEU A 374 -2.12 13.53 7.88
CA LEU A 374 -1.90 12.68 9.04
C LEU A 374 -2.75 13.08 10.24
N ASN A 375 -2.96 14.39 10.44
CA ASN A 375 -3.87 14.85 11.49
C ASN A 375 -5.30 14.41 11.20
N LYS A 376 -5.78 14.51 9.96
CA LYS A 376 -7.13 14.08 9.58
C LYS A 376 -7.31 12.58 9.80
N LEU A 377 -6.35 11.80 9.31
CA LEU A 377 -6.31 10.35 9.47
C LEU A 377 -6.37 9.95 10.95
N ILE A 378 -5.36 10.34 11.72
CA ILE A 378 -5.24 9.86 13.11
C ILE A 378 -6.32 10.45 14.03
N SER A 379 -6.88 11.62 13.71
CA SER A 379 -8.05 12.12 14.45
C SER A 379 -9.30 11.26 14.20
N CYS A 380 -9.51 10.79 12.98
CA CYS A 380 -10.57 9.83 12.68
C CYS A 380 -10.32 8.49 13.37
N VAL A 381 -9.09 7.97 13.31
CA VAL A 381 -8.74 6.67 13.92
C VAL A 381 -8.95 6.67 15.44
N ASN A 382 -8.64 7.79 16.10
CA ASN A 382 -8.78 7.94 17.54
C ASN A 382 -10.11 8.58 17.97
N SER A 383 -11.04 8.80 17.03
CA SER A 383 -12.40 9.18 17.42
C SER A 383 -13.07 7.99 18.10
N ASP A 384 -13.93 8.26 19.09
CA ASP A 384 -14.74 7.23 19.73
C ASP A 384 -15.87 6.80 18.78
#